data_AF-A0A7S0S5Z8-F1
#
_entry.id   AF-A0A7S0S5Z8-F1
#
_cell.length_a   1.000
_cell.length_b   1.000
_cell.length_c   1.000
_cell.angle_alpha   90.00
_cell.angle_beta   90.00
_cell.angle_gamma   90.00
#
_symmetry.space_group_name_H-M   'P 1'
#
loop_
_entity.id
_entity.type
_entity.pdbx_description
1 polymer ?
#
loop_
_entity_poly.entity_id
_entity_poly.type
_entity_poly.pdbx_seq_one_letter_code
_entity_poly.pdbx_strand_id
1 'polypeptide(L)'
;EPLGAASSGTTTDVATFLKIVRDATTTTPVTLDLGGHTISFEGRVREERLYIDRSFVTITNGTLLLPDMTVLVLRGQGIKLDRLTIKGPGSMPGDYLFEQIGLVSLRARMQNPEPVHITDCSIQLDDDPSPETSGLAISSPAHVVISGCTITGSGKCGLHVSGRACTVTVSDCTVRSCQLAGFLFDARCTAKLQRCVSAKCTHGFVCEGSNVEVGPGCRVEGCTEYGFQCSMEGAMTVGDGCSVKGGEHGFAACGRGSRLTVGAGCKVVRTVFGFWATEGGVLQCGSYCSVERCQMGFDSQSKGSKLTTGDHCSVAHCESGFAAQEGQLTTGRGCWAHKCSQNGFESAGPTALLVTGPENRAVACKEGCFQAFDGGKMTIGDDNLASQGKILVIAQDAPSAITLGSVFWAGDPRLAYGAFYGATIRKADTLKTALGPSAMEGQVMRWQEQQQHAVQLLVGGPQVPPVPPAQPTQARSAAAIAKPAPKLQPPAKPAPVTIPCAYCGAAKPQKQLKKCDGCKAAGARPEQCAFYCSVACEQEHVAAHQPACPATLKAKQEAEAAEEAAQAATSTSAPEQECLLCSRAPAPCGLAHEGVVHMGICEACAEQHTRKRYDRTCPWCRTPAEATVVRV
;
A
#
# COMPACT_ATOMS: atom_id res chain seq x y z
N GLU A 1 19.66 -22.25 39.36
CA GLU A 1 19.37 -21.16 40.31
C GLU A 1 18.98 -19.94 39.50
N PRO A 2 18.05 -19.08 39.98
CA PRO A 2 17.92 -17.72 39.41
C PRO A 2 19.32 -17.12 39.33
N LEU A 3 19.66 -16.39 38.26
CA LEU A 3 20.90 -15.61 38.20
C LEU A 3 20.99 -14.83 39.52
N GLY A 4 21.88 -15.30 40.42
CA GLY A 4 21.72 -15.11 41.86
C GLY A 4 21.45 -13.66 42.16
N ALA A 5 20.32 -13.36 42.82
CA ALA A 5 19.73 -12.04 43.06
C ALA A 5 20.79 -10.92 43.07
N ALA A 6 21.13 -10.46 41.87
CA ALA A 6 22.14 -9.45 41.69
C ALA A 6 21.43 -8.15 42.05
N SER A 7 21.78 -7.62 43.23
CA SER A 7 21.23 -6.39 43.77
C SER A 7 21.10 -5.35 42.66
N SER A 8 19.88 -4.86 42.45
CA SER A 8 19.48 -3.78 41.57
C SER A 8 20.66 -2.88 41.13
N GLY A 9 21.14 -3.05 39.91
CA GLY A 9 22.11 -2.14 39.28
C GLY A 9 23.46 -2.74 38.88
N THR A 10 23.75 -4.02 39.16
CA THR A 10 24.98 -4.65 38.64
C THR A 10 24.73 -5.26 37.27
N THR A 11 25.50 -4.82 36.26
CA THR A 11 25.63 -5.48 34.96
C THR A 11 25.86 -6.97 35.19
N THR A 12 24.89 -7.80 34.83
CA THR A 12 25.10 -9.26 34.85
C THR A 12 26.19 -9.56 33.82
N ASP A 13 27.21 -10.30 34.24
CA ASP A 13 28.34 -10.64 33.38
C ASP A 13 27.83 -11.32 32.09
N VAL A 14 28.01 -10.63 30.97
CA VAL A 14 27.73 -11.10 29.61
C VAL A 14 28.28 -12.50 29.39
N ALA A 15 29.49 -12.78 29.91
CA ALA A 15 30.11 -14.08 29.79
C ALA A 15 29.30 -15.16 30.52
N THR A 16 28.66 -14.83 31.64
CA THR A 16 27.74 -15.75 32.35
C THR A 16 26.47 -15.98 31.55
N PHE A 17 25.85 -14.94 30.98
CA PHE A 17 24.68 -15.10 30.10
C PHE A 17 25.01 -15.98 28.89
N LEU A 18 26.09 -15.64 28.18
CA LEU A 18 26.60 -16.39 27.03
C LEU A 18 26.93 -17.83 27.38
N LYS A 19 27.56 -18.05 28.53
CA LYS A 19 27.88 -19.40 29.02
C LYS A 19 26.62 -20.21 29.24
N ILE A 20 25.59 -19.65 29.90
CA ILE A 20 24.33 -20.36 30.12
C ILE A 20 23.65 -20.70 28.79
N VAL A 21 23.60 -19.74 27.84
CA VAL A 21 23.01 -19.97 26.50
C VAL A 21 23.82 -21.01 25.71
N ARG A 22 25.15 -21.02 25.83
CA ARG A 22 26.03 -21.95 25.11
C ARG A 22 26.00 -23.36 25.69
N ASP A 23 25.97 -23.46 27.02
CA ASP A 23 25.96 -24.70 27.79
C ASP A 23 24.58 -25.38 27.78
N ALA A 24 23.52 -24.64 27.44
CA ALA A 24 22.22 -25.20 27.10
C ALA A 24 22.38 -26.27 26.01
N THR A 25 22.17 -27.53 26.35
CA THR A 25 22.21 -28.64 25.40
C THR A 25 20.95 -28.65 24.55
N THR A 26 20.99 -29.28 23.37
CA THR A 26 19.85 -29.33 22.43
C THR A 26 18.62 -30.08 22.95
N THR A 27 18.71 -30.75 24.10
CA THR A 27 17.65 -31.65 24.61
C THR A 27 16.89 -31.09 25.81
N THR A 28 17.44 -30.10 26.52
CA THR A 28 16.84 -29.60 27.75
C THR A 28 16.40 -28.16 27.53
N PRO A 29 15.09 -27.85 27.60
CA PRO A 29 14.61 -26.47 27.52
C PRO A 29 15.28 -25.60 28.58
N VAL A 30 15.76 -24.43 28.15
CA VAL A 30 16.38 -23.45 29.06
C VAL A 30 15.50 -22.23 29.14
N THR A 31 15.07 -21.89 30.36
CA THR A 31 14.33 -20.66 30.65
C THR A 31 15.23 -19.69 31.38
N LEU A 32 15.45 -18.53 30.77
CA LEU A 32 16.20 -17.40 31.29
C LEU A 32 15.20 -16.30 31.62
N ASP A 33 14.76 -16.25 32.88
CA ASP A 33 13.99 -15.12 33.39
C ASP A 33 14.95 -14.02 33.85
N LEU A 34 14.89 -12.87 33.19
CA LEU A 34 15.72 -11.72 33.52
C LEU A 34 15.14 -10.91 34.68
N GLY A 35 13.94 -11.20 35.19
CA GLY A 35 13.43 -10.59 36.43
C GLY A 35 13.34 -9.05 36.43
N GLY A 36 13.22 -8.42 35.27
CA GLY A 36 13.25 -6.98 35.05
C GLY A 36 14.67 -6.40 34.94
N HIS A 37 15.71 -7.22 35.05
CA HIS A 37 17.09 -6.79 34.95
C HIS A 37 17.48 -6.41 33.51
N THR A 38 18.49 -5.55 33.43
CA THR A 38 19.12 -5.15 32.17
C THR A 38 20.43 -5.92 32.01
N ILE A 39 20.54 -6.70 30.94
CA ILE A 39 21.80 -7.25 30.46
C ILE A 39 22.36 -6.25 29.45
N SER A 40 23.40 -5.52 29.84
CA SER A 40 24.17 -4.69 28.92
C SER A 40 25.38 -5.46 28.45
N PHE A 41 25.64 -5.47 27.14
CA PHE A 41 26.87 -6.02 26.59
C PHE A 41 27.97 -4.96 26.38
N GLU A 42 27.91 -3.85 27.12
CA GLU A 42 28.97 -2.85 27.19
C GLU A 42 30.33 -3.47 27.56
N GLY A 43 31.27 -3.43 26.60
CA GLY A 43 32.60 -4.04 26.71
C GLY A 43 33.06 -4.52 25.34
N ARG A 44 34.37 -4.76 25.13
CA ARG A 44 34.94 -5.23 23.85
C ARG A 44 34.50 -6.67 23.51
N VAL A 45 33.22 -6.92 23.33
CA VAL A 45 32.75 -8.08 22.59
C VAL A 45 33.08 -7.79 21.13
N ARG A 46 34.22 -8.30 20.65
CA ARG A 46 34.60 -8.21 19.22
C ARG A 46 33.68 -9.06 18.33
N GLU A 47 32.78 -9.83 18.92
CA GLU A 47 31.82 -10.62 18.17
C GLU A 47 30.63 -9.74 17.80
N GLU A 48 30.54 -9.39 16.51
CA GLU A 48 29.48 -8.59 15.89
C GLU A 48 28.09 -9.26 15.96
N ARG A 49 28.02 -10.51 16.43
CA ARG A 49 26.82 -11.34 16.37
C ARG A 49 26.69 -12.17 17.64
N LEU A 50 25.62 -11.95 18.39
CA LEU A 50 25.20 -12.78 19.51
C LEU A 50 24.35 -13.94 18.98
N TYR A 51 24.94 -15.13 18.88
CA TYR A 51 24.23 -16.30 18.40
C TYR A 51 23.53 -17.08 19.52
N ILE A 52 22.22 -17.27 19.37
CA ILE A 52 21.47 -18.30 20.10
C ILE A 52 21.24 -19.45 19.13
N ASP A 53 22.21 -20.36 18.99
CA ASP A 53 22.17 -21.51 18.06
C ASP A 53 21.56 -22.78 18.68
N ARG A 54 20.69 -22.61 19.67
CA ARG A 54 20.11 -23.70 20.46
C ARG A 54 18.59 -23.70 20.35
N SER A 55 18.03 -24.91 20.40
CA SER A 55 16.59 -25.13 20.43
C SER A 55 16.04 -24.95 21.84
N PHE A 56 14.77 -24.59 21.98
CA PHE A 56 14.04 -24.55 23.26
C PHE A 56 14.57 -23.54 24.29
N VAL A 57 15.08 -22.40 23.82
CA VAL A 57 15.53 -21.30 24.69
C VAL A 57 14.39 -20.30 24.88
N THR A 58 13.99 -20.08 26.11
CA THR A 58 13.01 -19.06 26.50
C THR A 58 13.72 -17.94 27.25
N ILE A 59 13.59 -16.69 26.82
CA ILE A 59 14.13 -15.50 27.50
C ILE A 59 12.96 -14.58 27.84
N THR A 60 12.80 -14.21 29.12
CA THR A 60 11.63 -13.45 29.58
C THR A 60 11.96 -12.27 30.49
N ASN A 61 11.06 -11.28 30.53
CA ASN A 61 11.01 -10.18 31.52
C ASN A 61 12.33 -9.42 31.72
N GLY A 62 12.79 -8.62 30.76
CA GLY A 62 14.00 -7.83 31.00
C GLY A 62 14.42 -6.97 29.83
N THR A 63 15.60 -6.39 29.94
CA THR A 63 16.19 -5.55 28.89
C THR A 63 17.49 -6.15 28.39
N LEU A 64 17.66 -6.25 27.07
CA LEU A 64 18.92 -6.54 26.41
C LEU A 64 19.41 -5.25 25.75
N LEU A 65 20.54 -4.70 26.22
CA LEU A 65 21.21 -3.58 25.57
C LEU A 65 22.36 -4.13 24.74
N LEU A 66 22.15 -4.21 23.44
CA LEU A 66 23.14 -4.65 22.49
C LEU A 66 24.11 -3.48 22.22
N PRO A 67 25.43 -3.70 22.31
CA PRO A 67 26.43 -2.68 22.09
C PRO A 67 26.53 -2.39 20.60
N ASP A 68 27.24 -1.32 20.27
CA ASP A 68 27.61 -0.97 18.90
C ASP A 68 28.01 -2.22 18.11
N MET A 69 27.50 -2.36 16.88
CA MET A 69 27.75 -3.48 15.96
C MET A 69 27.05 -4.81 16.23
N THR A 70 26.38 -5.00 17.37
CA THR A 70 25.93 -6.34 17.75
C THR A 70 24.52 -6.66 17.28
N VAL A 71 24.39 -7.79 16.59
CA VAL A 71 23.12 -8.36 16.16
C VAL A 71 22.76 -9.58 17.00
N LEU A 72 21.53 -9.65 17.51
CA LEU A 72 21.01 -10.88 18.12
C LEU A 72 20.56 -11.84 17.01
N VAL A 73 21.36 -12.87 16.75
CA VAL A 73 21.05 -13.90 15.76
C VAL A 73 20.47 -15.13 16.44
N LEU A 74 19.18 -15.39 16.24
CA LEU A 74 18.53 -16.61 16.74
C LEU A 74 18.57 -17.69 15.64
N ARG A 75 19.22 -18.81 15.96
CA ARG A 75 19.30 -20.00 15.11
C ARG A 75 18.77 -21.20 15.90
N GLY A 76 17.65 -21.75 15.48
CA GLY A 76 17.05 -22.88 16.21
C GLY A 76 15.55 -22.94 16.04
N GLN A 77 14.92 -23.72 16.90
CA GLN A 77 13.49 -24.00 16.97
C GLN A 77 13.02 -23.86 18.42
N GLY A 78 11.73 -23.64 18.64
CA GLY A 78 11.17 -23.50 19.99
C GLY A 78 11.81 -22.36 20.80
N ILE A 79 12.38 -21.36 20.13
CA ILE A 79 12.93 -20.17 20.80
C ILE A 79 11.74 -19.27 21.17
N LYS A 80 11.68 -18.83 22.42
CA LYS A 80 10.66 -17.90 22.91
C LYS A 80 11.30 -16.65 23.50
N LEU A 81 10.95 -15.48 22.98
CA LEU A 81 11.23 -14.18 23.56
C LEU A 81 9.91 -13.62 24.10
N ASP A 82 9.86 -13.24 25.38
CA ASP A 82 8.61 -12.85 26.05
C ASP A 82 8.81 -11.64 26.96
N ARG A 83 8.09 -10.54 26.73
CA ARG A 83 8.18 -9.31 27.56
C ARG A 83 9.62 -8.77 27.69
N LEU A 84 10.33 -8.71 26.56
CA LEU A 84 11.69 -8.17 26.50
C LEU A 84 11.73 -6.78 25.89
N THR A 85 12.61 -5.93 26.41
CA THR A 85 13.07 -4.72 25.71
C THR A 85 14.43 -5.00 25.09
N ILE A 86 14.53 -4.94 23.77
CA ILE A 86 15.79 -5.12 23.05
C ILE A 86 16.15 -3.76 22.47
N LYS A 87 17.25 -3.18 22.93
CA LYS A 87 17.81 -1.95 22.37
C LYS A 87 19.11 -2.27 21.67
N GLY A 88 19.35 -1.63 20.55
CA GLY A 88 20.64 -1.70 19.89
C GLY A 88 21.00 -0.42 19.16
N PRO A 89 22.25 -0.38 18.67
CA PRO A 89 22.78 0.81 18.03
C PRO A 89 21.98 1.14 16.78
N GLY A 90 21.84 2.43 16.50
CA GLY A 90 21.33 2.89 15.21
C GLY A 90 22.29 2.50 14.08
N SER A 91 23.56 2.87 14.18
CA SER A 91 24.50 2.74 13.07
C SER A 91 25.18 1.36 13.01
N MET A 92 24.99 0.65 11.90
CA MET A 92 25.84 -0.45 11.46
C MET A 92 26.78 0.06 10.34
N PRO A 93 28.10 -0.19 10.39
CA PRO A 93 29.08 0.14 9.36
C PRO A 93 28.68 -0.43 8.00
N GLY A 94 28.89 0.38 6.97
CA GLY A 94 28.44 0.10 5.60
C GLY A 94 29.11 -1.07 4.89
N ASP A 95 29.96 -1.86 5.55
CA ASP A 95 30.66 -2.99 4.90
C ASP A 95 29.86 -4.31 4.93
N TYR A 96 28.68 -4.35 5.57
CA TYR A 96 27.82 -5.55 5.65
C TYR A 96 26.77 -5.68 4.55
N LEU A 97 27.10 -5.20 3.35
CA LEU A 97 26.19 -5.06 2.19
C LEU A 97 25.53 -6.35 1.67
N PHE A 98 25.88 -7.53 2.18
CA PHE A 98 25.52 -8.81 1.56
C PHE A 98 24.55 -9.70 2.35
N GLU A 99 24.21 -9.38 3.61
CA GLU A 99 23.22 -10.15 4.35
C GLU A 99 22.14 -9.23 4.92
N GLN A 100 20.87 -9.59 4.78
CA GLN A 100 19.77 -8.89 5.47
C GLN A 100 20.00 -8.99 6.99
N ILE A 101 20.44 -7.90 7.58
CA ILE A 101 20.73 -7.79 9.00
C ILE A 101 19.61 -6.98 9.65
N GLY A 102 18.95 -7.61 10.61
CA GLY A 102 18.09 -6.91 11.56
C GLY A 102 18.70 -6.95 12.94
N LEU A 103 18.34 -6.02 13.83
CA LEU A 103 18.80 -6.00 15.22
C LEU A 103 18.54 -7.36 15.89
N VAL A 104 17.37 -7.93 15.60
CA VAL A 104 17.10 -9.35 15.81
C VAL A 104 17.04 -10.03 14.44
N SER A 105 17.93 -10.97 14.19
CA SER A 105 17.96 -11.77 12.96
C SER A 105 17.58 -13.22 13.26
N LEU A 106 16.44 -13.67 12.75
CA LEU A 106 16.01 -15.06 12.84
C LEU A 106 16.49 -15.82 11.61
N ARG A 107 17.20 -16.93 11.85
CA ARG A 107 17.57 -17.92 10.83
C ARG A 107 17.21 -19.31 11.34
N ALA A 108 15.99 -19.77 11.09
CA ALA A 108 15.58 -21.12 11.46
C ALA A 108 16.14 -22.16 10.48
N ARG A 109 16.43 -23.37 10.98
CA ARG A 109 16.80 -24.52 10.14
C ARG A 109 15.55 -25.34 9.86
N MET A 110 15.28 -25.63 8.57
CA MET A 110 14.08 -26.31 8.06
C MET A 110 13.70 -27.67 8.64
N GLN A 111 14.56 -28.29 9.44
CA GLN A 111 14.38 -29.71 9.75
C GLN A 111 13.36 -29.99 10.85
N ASN A 112 12.71 -28.97 11.46
CA ASN A 112 11.77 -29.24 12.55
C ASN A 112 10.63 -28.21 12.73
N PRO A 113 9.53 -28.64 13.39
CA PRO A 113 8.22 -27.98 13.32
C PRO A 113 7.97 -26.87 14.36
N GLU A 114 8.79 -26.72 15.40
CA GLU A 114 8.44 -25.79 16.49
C GLU A 114 8.70 -24.31 16.13
N PRO A 115 7.66 -23.46 16.16
CA PRO A 115 7.81 -22.06 15.82
C PRO A 115 8.69 -21.30 16.82
N VAL A 116 9.33 -20.23 16.32
CA VAL A 116 9.91 -19.18 17.16
C VAL A 116 8.78 -18.25 17.61
N HIS A 117 8.70 -17.98 18.90
CA HIS A 117 7.71 -17.08 19.49
C HIS A 117 8.38 -15.78 19.96
N ILE A 118 7.85 -14.63 19.55
CA ILE A 118 8.25 -13.31 20.04
C ILE A 118 6.98 -12.60 20.55
N THR A 119 6.83 -12.46 21.86
CA THR A 119 5.60 -11.99 22.50
C THR A 119 5.87 -10.78 23.40
N ASP A 120 5.06 -9.74 23.29
CA ASP A 120 5.09 -8.55 24.15
C ASP A 120 6.47 -7.87 24.23
N CYS A 121 7.27 -7.95 23.16
CA CYS A 121 8.61 -7.37 23.11
C CYS A 121 8.61 -5.93 22.57
N SER A 122 9.52 -5.10 23.05
CA SER A 122 9.85 -3.79 22.48
C SER A 122 11.24 -3.84 21.85
N ILE A 123 11.33 -3.65 20.54
CA ILE A 123 12.59 -3.62 19.78
C ILE A 123 12.83 -2.16 19.36
N GLN A 124 13.91 -1.56 19.85
CA GLN A 124 14.23 -0.14 19.64
C GLN A 124 15.63 -0.01 19.07
N LEU A 125 15.76 0.72 17.97
CA LEU A 125 17.04 1.21 17.47
C LEU A 125 17.16 2.69 17.81
N ASP A 126 18.40 3.17 17.98
CA ASP A 126 18.68 4.58 18.27
C ASP A 126 18.30 5.51 17.10
N ASP A 127 18.28 6.82 17.36
CA ASP A 127 17.70 7.86 16.50
C ASP A 127 18.36 8.02 15.12
N ASP A 128 19.54 7.45 14.89
CA ASP A 128 20.26 7.51 13.61
C ASP A 128 20.60 6.10 13.07
N PRO A 129 19.57 5.35 12.62
CA PRO A 129 19.77 4.00 12.19
C PRO A 129 20.40 3.93 10.79
N SER A 130 21.35 3.01 10.60
CA SER A 130 21.90 2.71 9.28
C SER A 130 20.78 2.25 8.34
N PRO A 131 20.71 2.78 7.10
CA PRO A 131 19.59 2.57 6.16
C PRO A 131 19.37 1.11 5.76
N GLU A 132 20.30 0.21 6.12
CA GLU A 132 20.22 -1.22 5.83
C GLU A 132 19.67 -2.05 6.99
N THR A 133 19.56 -1.46 8.19
CA THR A 133 19.29 -2.20 9.42
C THR A 133 17.79 -2.34 9.65
N SER A 134 17.30 -3.58 9.66
CA SER A 134 15.91 -3.86 10.02
C SER A 134 15.74 -4.00 11.55
N GLY A 135 14.55 -3.79 12.09
CA GLY A 135 14.28 -4.07 13.50
C GLY A 135 14.32 -5.57 13.79
N LEU A 136 13.47 -6.30 13.09
CA LEU A 136 13.39 -7.75 13.11
C LEU A 136 13.50 -8.27 11.68
N ALA A 137 14.54 -9.03 11.39
CA ALA A 137 14.76 -9.67 10.09
C ALA A 137 14.56 -11.19 10.22
N ILE A 138 13.74 -11.78 9.36
CA ILE A 138 13.48 -13.22 9.30
C ILE A 138 13.94 -13.69 7.93
N SER A 139 14.98 -14.52 7.93
CA SER A 139 15.58 -15.05 6.72
C SER A 139 15.75 -16.56 6.82
N SER A 140 15.73 -17.24 5.67
CA SER A 140 15.69 -18.70 5.58
C SER A 140 14.35 -19.28 6.05
N PRO A 141 13.97 -20.47 5.57
CA PRO A 141 12.67 -21.05 5.94
C PRO A 141 12.49 -21.11 7.46
N ALA A 142 11.47 -20.43 7.95
CA ALA A 142 11.20 -20.27 9.37
C ALA A 142 9.70 -20.26 9.62
N HIS A 143 9.28 -20.80 10.76
CA HIS A 143 7.94 -20.62 11.29
C HIS A 143 8.03 -19.69 12.50
N VAL A 144 7.44 -18.50 12.42
CA VAL A 144 7.57 -17.48 13.47
C VAL A 144 6.19 -16.93 13.84
N VAL A 145 5.94 -16.82 15.14
CA VAL A 145 4.75 -16.19 15.72
C VAL A 145 5.18 -14.95 16.49
N ILE A 146 4.69 -13.79 16.09
CA ILE A 146 4.98 -12.49 16.69
C ILE A 146 3.66 -11.91 17.22
N SER A 147 3.60 -11.55 18.49
CA SER A 147 2.38 -10.99 19.09
C SER A 147 2.67 -9.86 20.08
N GLY A 148 1.85 -8.81 20.10
CA GLY A 148 1.94 -7.74 21.10
C GLY A 148 3.24 -6.92 21.06
N CYS A 149 3.99 -6.99 19.95
CA CYS A 149 5.32 -6.39 19.88
C CYS A 149 5.28 -4.94 19.36
N THR A 150 6.25 -4.13 19.80
CA THR A 150 6.48 -2.78 19.27
C THR A 150 7.89 -2.68 18.70
N ILE A 151 8.02 -2.30 17.44
CA ILE A 151 9.32 -2.09 16.76
C ILE A 151 9.44 -0.62 16.36
N THR A 152 10.54 0.03 16.71
CA THR A 152 10.74 1.47 16.45
C THR A 152 12.13 1.81 15.97
N GLY A 153 12.23 2.78 15.06
CA GLY A 153 13.52 3.42 14.73
C GLY A 153 14.42 2.62 13.80
N SER A 154 13.90 1.66 13.03
CA SER A 154 14.76 0.88 12.12
C SER A 154 15.16 1.69 10.88
N GLY A 155 16.41 1.57 10.45
CA GLY A 155 16.91 2.31 9.27
C GLY A 155 16.46 1.71 7.95
N LYS A 156 16.03 0.45 7.93
CA LYS A 156 15.36 -0.15 6.78
C LYS A 156 13.89 -0.45 7.10
N CYS A 157 13.61 -1.68 7.52
CA CYS A 157 12.26 -2.16 7.79
C CYS A 157 12.07 -2.47 9.26
N GLY A 158 10.88 -2.22 9.81
CA GLY A 158 10.61 -2.65 11.18
C GLY A 158 10.56 -4.18 11.28
N LEU A 159 9.69 -4.81 10.48
CA LEU A 159 9.69 -6.25 10.23
C LEU A 159 10.02 -6.55 8.77
N HIS A 160 11.11 -7.28 8.53
CA HIS A 160 11.48 -7.80 7.21
C HIS A 160 11.42 -9.32 7.23
N VAL A 161 10.60 -9.90 6.36
CA VAL A 161 10.54 -11.35 6.14
C VAL A 161 10.95 -11.65 4.71
N SER A 162 11.97 -12.47 4.57
CA SER A 162 12.53 -12.86 3.28
C SER A 162 12.79 -14.36 3.22
N GLY A 163 12.48 -14.96 2.07
CA GLY A 163 12.91 -16.31 1.74
C GLY A 163 11.77 -17.30 1.55
N ARG A 164 12.05 -18.31 0.73
CA ARG A 164 11.12 -19.39 0.42
C ARG A 164 10.77 -20.14 1.69
N ALA A 165 9.52 -20.57 1.82
CA ALA A 165 9.01 -21.36 2.95
C ALA A 165 9.11 -20.67 4.32
N CYS A 166 9.36 -19.36 4.38
CA CYS A 166 9.09 -18.57 5.58
C CYS A 166 7.57 -18.45 5.77
N THR A 167 7.09 -18.84 6.95
CA THR A 167 5.70 -18.66 7.38
C THR A 167 5.68 -17.83 8.66
N VAL A 168 5.09 -16.64 8.61
CA VAL A 168 5.06 -15.73 9.77
C VAL A 168 3.62 -15.38 10.13
N THR A 169 3.27 -15.50 11.41
CA THR A 169 2.01 -14.98 11.96
C THR A 169 2.33 -13.79 12.86
N VAL A 170 1.71 -12.63 12.59
CA VAL A 170 1.93 -11.38 13.32
C VAL A 170 0.60 -10.89 13.86
N SER A 171 0.50 -10.55 15.14
CA SER A 171 -0.74 -10.06 15.73
C SER A 171 -0.50 -8.94 16.74
N ASP A 172 -1.39 -7.95 16.79
CA ASP A 172 -1.35 -6.87 17.79
C ASP A 172 0.00 -6.14 17.85
N CYS A 173 0.69 -6.02 16.70
CA CYS A 173 2.01 -5.42 16.62
C CYS A 173 1.96 -3.99 16.10
N THR A 174 2.82 -3.13 16.63
CA THR A 174 3.03 -1.77 16.14
C THR A 174 4.44 -1.61 15.62
N VAL A 175 4.57 -1.16 14.37
CA VAL A 175 5.84 -0.75 13.79
C VAL A 175 5.77 0.74 13.51
N ARG A 176 6.79 1.51 13.92
CA ARG A 176 6.80 2.95 13.65
C ARG A 176 8.18 3.54 13.43
N SER A 177 8.21 4.67 12.72
CA SER A 177 9.43 5.45 12.50
C SER A 177 10.54 4.62 11.84
N CYS A 178 10.21 3.97 10.72
CA CYS A 178 11.16 3.17 9.93
C CYS A 178 11.44 3.86 8.61
N GLN A 179 12.69 3.94 8.14
CA GLN A 179 13.00 4.73 6.94
C GLN A 179 12.48 4.09 5.64
N LEU A 180 12.28 2.77 5.57
CA LEU A 180 11.68 2.10 4.40
C LEU A 180 10.26 1.61 4.71
N ALA A 181 10.09 0.40 5.24
CA ALA A 181 8.76 -0.19 5.43
C ALA A 181 8.47 -0.52 6.90
N GLY A 182 7.21 -0.41 7.31
CA GLY A 182 6.81 -1.00 8.59
C GLY A 182 6.89 -2.53 8.53
N PHE A 183 6.22 -3.10 7.54
CA PHE A 183 6.20 -4.54 7.29
C PHE A 183 6.58 -4.82 5.83
N LEU A 184 7.67 -5.55 5.60
CA LEU A 184 8.13 -5.98 4.27
C LEU A 184 8.16 -7.50 4.17
N PHE A 185 7.49 -8.04 3.17
CA PHE A 185 7.43 -9.47 2.85
C PHE A 185 7.94 -9.70 1.43
N ASP A 186 9.10 -10.33 1.29
CA ASP A 186 9.71 -10.59 -0.01
C ASP A 186 10.14 -12.05 -0.21
N ALA A 187 10.58 -12.35 -1.43
CA ALA A 187 11.22 -13.62 -1.81
C ALA A 187 10.39 -14.88 -1.51
N ARG A 188 9.08 -14.85 -1.82
CA ARG A 188 8.15 -15.99 -1.77
C ARG A 188 7.91 -16.54 -0.35
N CYS A 189 7.76 -15.65 0.61
CA CYS A 189 7.27 -16.00 1.94
C CYS A 189 5.73 -16.02 2.01
N THR A 190 5.21 -16.58 3.09
CA THR A 190 3.78 -16.54 3.45
C THR A 190 3.65 -15.82 4.79
N ALA A 191 2.75 -14.84 4.89
CA ALA A 191 2.51 -14.13 6.13
C ALA A 191 1.03 -13.96 6.44
N LYS A 192 0.68 -13.99 7.72
CA LYS A 192 -0.64 -13.65 8.26
C LYS A 192 -0.48 -12.55 9.28
N LEU A 193 -1.20 -11.44 9.14
CA LEU A 193 -1.16 -10.30 10.05
C LEU A 193 -2.53 -10.07 10.65
N GLN A 194 -2.64 -9.58 11.88
CA GLN A 194 -3.93 -9.24 12.48
C GLN A 194 -3.80 -8.07 13.46
N ARG A 195 -4.65 -7.05 13.33
CA ARG A 195 -4.64 -5.85 14.20
C ARG A 195 -3.26 -5.18 14.30
N CYS A 196 -2.50 -5.15 13.21
CA CYS A 196 -1.19 -4.53 13.16
C CYS A 196 -1.28 -3.06 12.74
N VAL A 197 -0.35 -2.24 13.23
CA VAL A 197 -0.25 -0.82 12.89
C VAL A 197 1.14 -0.53 12.32
N SER A 198 1.19 0.13 11.17
CA SER A 198 2.41 0.73 10.62
C SER A 198 2.27 2.25 10.64
N ALA A 199 3.21 2.97 11.25
CA ALA A 199 3.08 4.42 11.42
C ALA A 199 4.38 5.19 11.20
N LYS A 200 4.31 6.32 10.49
CA LYS A 200 5.48 7.18 10.23
C LYS A 200 6.65 6.43 9.57
N CYS A 201 6.36 5.52 8.65
CA CYS A 201 7.34 4.84 7.80
C CYS A 201 7.31 5.42 6.37
N THR A 202 8.22 5.06 5.48
CA THR A 202 8.02 5.40 4.05
C THR A 202 6.86 4.59 3.47
N HIS A 203 6.83 3.29 3.75
CA HIS A 203 5.79 2.36 3.35
C HIS A 203 5.14 1.68 4.57
N GLY A 204 3.84 1.41 4.49
CA GLY A 204 3.07 0.73 5.52
C GLY A 204 3.33 -0.77 5.55
N PHE A 205 2.64 -1.48 4.66
CA PHE A 205 2.71 -2.93 4.46
C PHE A 205 3.06 -3.21 2.99
N VAL A 206 4.15 -3.93 2.74
CA VAL A 206 4.67 -4.21 1.40
C VAL A 206 4.80 -5.71 1.18
N CYS A 207 4.28 -6.19 0.04
CA CYS A 207 4.37 -7.57 -0.41
C CYS A 207 5.00 -7.63 -1.81
N GLU A 208 6.21 -8.18 -1.89
CA GLU A 208 6.98 -8.30 -3.13
C GLU A 208 7.21 -9.78 -3.47
N GLY A 209 6.50 -10.31 -4.47
CA GLY A 209 6.65 -11.73 -4.86
C GLY A 209 6.35 -12.74 -3.75
N SER A 210 5.50 -12.36 -2.78
CA SER A 210 5.11 -13.16 -1.61
C SER A 210 3.59 -13.32 -1.52
N ASN A 211 3.09 -14.11 -0.55
CA ASN A 211 1.66 -14.26 -0.28
C ASN A 211 1.33 -13.76 1.13
N VAL A 212 0.59 -12.66 1.24
CA VAL A 212 0.34 -11.98 2.53
C VAL A 212 -1.16 -11.85 2.78
N GLU A 213 -1.61 -12.36 3.92
CA GLU A 213 -2.98 -12.18 4.43
C GLU A 213 -2.95 -11.16 5.58
N VAL A 214 -3.41 -9.94 5.32
CA VAL A 214 -3.60 -8.92 6.34
C VAL A 214 -5.02 -9.03 6.85
N GLY A 215 -5.22 -9.49 8.07
CA GLY A 215 -6.51 -9.60 8.74
C GLY A 215 -7.16 -8.24 9.06
N PRO A 216 -8.40 -8.25 9.56
CA PRO A 216 -9.20 -7.04 9.75
C PRO A 216 -8.59 -6.08 10.79
N GLY A 217 -8.85 -4.80 10.60
CA GLY A 217 -8.50 -3.74 11.54
C GLY A 217 -7.03 -3.31 11.54
N CYS A 218 -6.23 -3.75 10.56
CA CYS A 218 -4.86 -3.24 10.38
C CYS A 218 -4.88 -1.79 9.86
N ARG A 219 -3.87 -0.99 10.25
CA ARG A 219 -3.86 0.46 9.97
C ARG A 219 -2.50 0.96 9.52
N VAL A 220 -2.52 1.95 8.63
CA VAL A 220 -1.36 2.75 8.24
C VAL A 220 -1.59 4.21 8.57
N GLU A 221 -0.67 4.82 9.33
CA GLU A 221 -0.82 6.18 9.83
C GLU A 221 0.43 7.03 9.58
N GLY A 222 0.31 8.04 8.71
CA GLY A 222 1.37 9.01 8.47
C GLY A 222 2.60 8.43 7.78
N CYS A 223 2.45 7.33 7.03
CA CYS A 223 3.50 6.90 6.11
C CYS A 223 3.58 7.84 4.91
N THR A 224 4.75 8.01 4.30
CA THR A 224 4.95 9.06 3.28
C THR A 224 4.58 8.63 1.86
N GLU A 225 4.72 7.34 1.53
CA GLU A 225 4.51 6.83 0.16
C GLU A 225 3.35 5.82 0.13
N TYR A 226 3.59 4.52 0.32
CA TYR A 226 2.54 3.49 0.21
C TYR A 226 1.91 3.12 1.55
N GLY A 227 0.59 2.91 1.56
CA GLY A 227 -0.14 2.29 2.66
C GLY A 227 -0.03 0.77 2.63
N PHE A 228 -0.80 0.12 1.77
CA PHE A 228 -0.72 -1.31 1.48
C PHE A 228 -0.29 -1.50 0.02
N GLN A 229 0.86 -2.12 -0.22
CA GLN A 229 1.43 -2.28 -1.54
C GLN A 229 1.67 -3.75 -1.87
N CYS A 230 1.32 -4.13 -3.10
CA CYS A 230 1.66 -5.41 -3.69
C CYS A 230 2.42 -5.20 -5.00
N SER A 231 3.63 -5.76 -5.11
CA SER A 231 4.53 -5.64 -6.26
C SER A 231 5.17 -6.98 -6.66
N MET A 232 5.88 -7.01 -7.79
CA MET A 232 6.77 -8.12 -8.19
C MET A 232 6.11 -9.51 -8.15
N GLU A 233 4.92 -9.67 -8.75
CA GLU A 233 4.12 -10.91 -8.72
C GLU A 233 3.59 -11.32 -7.33
N GLY A 234 3.63 -10.41 -6.35
CA GLY A 234 3.07 -10.63 -5.04
C GLY A 234 1.55 -10.81 -5.07
N ALA A 235 1.02 -11.43 -4.01
CA ALA A 235 -0.40 -11.50 -3.74
C ALA A 235 -0.68 -11.10 -2.30
N MET A 236 -1.43 -10.01 -2.11
CA MET A 236 -1.86 -9.55 -0.80
C MET A 236 -3.39 -9.57 -0.70
N THR A 237 -3.92 -10.15 0.36
CA THR A 237 -5.34 -10.05 0.75
C THR A 237 -5.45 -9.24 2.03
N VAL A 238 -6.12 -8.09 1.98
CA VAL A 238 -6.38 -7.23 3.12
C VAL A 238 -7.82 -7.41 3.57
N GLY A 239 -8.04 -7.67 4.85
CA GLY A 239 -9.34 -7.93 5.45
C GLY A 239 -10.14 -6.65 5.67
N ASP A 240 -11.34 -6.83 6.20
CA ASP A 240 -12.31 -5.75 6.35
C ASP A 240 -11.85 -4.64 7.30
N GLY A 241 -12.32 -3.42 7.02
CA GLY A 241 -12.16 -2.26 7.91
C GLY A 241 -10.72 -1.79 8.11
N CYS A 242 -9.79 -2.17 7.23
CA CYS A 242 -8.43 -1.64 7.24
C CYS A 242 -8.41 -0.18 6.78
N SER A 243 -7.45 0.60 7.28
CA SER A 243 -7.43 2.05 6.99
C SER A 243 -6.04 2.59 6.70
N VAL A 244 -5.97 3.55 5.77
CA VAL A 244 -4.77 4.35 5.48
C VAL A 244 -5.08 5.82 5.69
N LYS A 245 -4.19 6.53 6.39
CA LYS A 245 -4.30 7.96 6.65
C LYS A 245 -2.97 8.67 6.38
N GLY A 246 -2.93 9.51 5.35
CA GLY A 246 -1.69 10.15 4.88
C GLY A 246 -0.91 9.25 3.91
N GLY A 247 0.07 9.85 3.24
CA GLY A 247 0.94 9.19 2.26
C GLY A 247 0.59 9.51 0.82
N GLU A 248 1.34 8.95 -0.11
CA GLU A 248 1.08 9.10 -1.54
C GLU A 248 -0.02 8.14 -1.99
N HIS A 249 0.07 6.86 -1.66
CA HIS A 249 -0.85 5.83 -2.14
C HIS A 249 -1.50 5.08 -0.96
N GLY A 250 -2.82 4.88 -1.02
CA GLY A 250 -3.56 4.11 -0.02
C GLY A 250 -3.36 2.61 -0.18
N PHE A 251 -4.08 2.01 -1.11
CA PHE A 251 -3.99 0.60 -1.48
C PHE A 251 -3.48 0.49 -2.91
N ALA A 252 -2.33 -0.13 -3.14
CA ALA A 252 -1.64 -0.15 -4.43
C ALA A 252 -1.31 -1.57 -4.92
N ALA A 253 -1.71 -1.89 -6.14
CA ALA A 253 -1.22 -3.06 -6.89
C ALA A 253 -0.35 -2.57 -8.06
N CYS A 254 0.96 -2.78 -7.96
CA CYS A 254 1.93 -2.27 -8.93
C CYS A 254 2.64 -3.42 -9.66
N GLY A 255 2.69 -3.36 -10.98
CA GLY A 255 3.46 -4.30 -11.79
C GLY A 255 2.68 -5.55 -12.19
N ARG A 256 3.12 -6.15 -13.31
CA ARG A 256 2.48 -7.30 -13.92
C ARG A 256 2.49 -8.49 -12.97
N GLY A 257 1.32 -9.11 -12.79
CA GLY A 257 1.16 -10.31 -11.97
C GLY A 257 0.87 -10.02 -10.49
N SER A 258 1.11 -8.79 -10.03
CA SER A 258 0.78 -8.33 -8.68
C SER A 258 -0.72 -8.29 -8.47
N ARG A 259 -1.18 -8.80 -7.32
CA ARG A 259 -2.61 -8.93 -6.98
C ARG A 259 -2.89 -8.42 -5.58
N LEU A 260 -3.74 -7.41 -5.46
CA LEU A 260 -4.24 -6.89 -4.19
C LEU A 260 -5.75 -7.08 -4.09
N THR A 261 -6.19 -7.91 -3.13
CA THR A 261 -7.61 -8.02 -2.77
C THR A 261 -7.84 -7.28 -1.46
N VAL A 262 -8.81 -6.38 -1.41
CA VAL A 262 -9.13 -5.56 -0.24
C VAL A 262 -10.55 -5.88 0.21
N GLY A 263 -10.75 -6.12 1.51
CA GLY A 263 -12.03 -6.43 2.12
C GLY A 263 -13.01 -5.25 2.12
N ALA A 264 -14.17 -5.47 2.72
CA ALA A 264 -15.22 -4.47 2.80
C ALA A 264 -14.90 -3.37 3.82
N GLY A 265 -15.46 -2.18 3.60
CA GLY A 265 -15.38 -1.07 4.56
C GLY A 265 -13.98 -0.48 4.75
N CYS A 266 -13.02 -0.78 3.88
CA CYS A 266 -11.68 -0.22 3.94
C CYS A 266 -11.69 1.28 3.62
N LYS A 267 -10.84 2.06 4.29
CA LYS A 267 -10.89 3.53 4.26
C LYS A 267 -9.54 4.16 3.94
N VAL A 268 -9.53 5.11 3.01
CA VAL A 268 -8.35 5.94 2.70
C VAL A 268 -8.68 7.42 2.94
N VAL A 269 -7.78 8.13 3.61
CA VAL A 269 -7.96 9.56 3.91
C VAL A 269 -6.66 10.32 3.68
N ARG A 270 -6.76 11.44 2.92
CA ARG A 270 -5.63 12.36 2.69
C ARG A 270 -4.41 11.69 2.08
N THR A 271 -4.60 10.95 1.00
CA THR A 271 -3.51 10.43 0.16
C THR A 271 -3.49 11.14 -1.20
N VAL A 272 -2.46 10.96 -2.01
CA VAL A 272 -2.53 11.35 -3.42
C VAL A 272 -3.48 10.38 -4.15
N PHE A 273 -3.21 9.08 -4.12
CA PHE A 273 -4.03 8.03 -4.71
C PHE A 273 -4.73 7.19 -3.63
N GLY A 274 -6.03 6.98 -3.75
CA GLY A 274 -6.82 6.18 -2.80
C GLY A 274 -6.60 4.67 -2.98
N PHE A 275 -7.28 4.08 -3.96
CA PHE A 275 -7.09 2.71 -4.42
C PHE A 275 -6.53 2.74 -5.83
N TRP A 276 -5.35 2.16 -6.05
CA TRP A 276 -4.56 2.35 -7.25
C TRP A 276 -4.06 1.02 -7.84
N ALA A 277 -4.34 0.79 -9.12
CA ALA A 277 -3.75 -0.32 -9.88
C ALA A 277 -2.92 0.25 -11.02
N THR A 278 -1.63 -0.12 -11.10
CA THR A 278 -0.73 0.37 -12.15
C THR A 278 0.17 -0.74 -12.72
N GLU A 279 0.76 -0.48 -13.89
CA GLU A 279 1.76 -1.33 -14.55
C GLU A 279 1.32 -2.80 -14.74
N GLY A 280 0.03 -3.04 -14.96
CA GLY A 280 -0.51 -4.40 -15.12
C GLY A 280 -0.89 -5.09 -13.81
N GLY A 281 -0.89 -4.35 -12.69
CA GLY A 281 -1.40 -4.80 -11.40
C GLY A 281 -2.91 -5.01 -11.40
N VAL A 282 -3.38 -5.91 -10.54
CA VAL A 282 -4.81 -6.22 -10.37
C VAL A 282 -5.23 -5.90 -8.94
N LEU A 283 -6.18 -4.98 -8.80
CA LEU A 283 -6.75 -4.56 -7.52
C LEU A 283 -8.25 -4.87 -7.48
N GLN A 284 -8.69 -5.60 -6.46
CA GLN A 284 -10.10 -5.90 -6.22
C GLN A 284 -10.51 -5.41 -4.84
N CYS A 285 -11.51 -4.53 -4.75
CA CYS A 285 -12.07 -4.05 -3.49
C CYS A 285 -13.39 -4.76 -3.15
N GLY A 286 -13.64 -4.93 -1.86
CA GLY A 286 -14.93 -5.28 -1.31
C GLY A 286 -15.92 -4.10 -1.36
N SER A 287 -17.08 -4.32 -0.76
CA SER A 287 -18.16 -3.31 -0.71
C SER A 287 -17.88 -2.24 0.35
N TYR A 288 -18.52 -1.07 0.21
CA TYR A 288 -18.46 0.02 1.18
C TYR A 288 -17.06 0.60 1.44
N CYS A 289 -16.10 0.39 0.53
CA CYS A 289 -14.79 1.05 0.63
C CYS A 289 -14.94 2.57 0.41
N SER A 290 -14.19 3.37 1.16
CA SER A 290 -14.31 4.84 1.12
C SER A 290 -12.98 5.55 0.94
N VAL A 291 -13.00 6.60 0.11
CA VAL A 291 -11.87 7.52 -0.10
C VAL A 291 -12.33 8.95 0.23
N GLU A 292 -11.56 9.66 1.04
CA GLU A 292 -11.87 11.05 1.42
C GLU A 292 -10.65 11.97 1.33
N ARG A 293 -10.81 13.11 0.64
CA ARG A 293 -9.77 14.15 0.51
C ARG A 293 -8.47 13.64 -0.11
N CYS A 294 -8.56 12.85 -1.17
CA CYS A 294 -7.41 12.41 -1.95
C CYS A 294 -7.32 13.16 -3.27
N GLN A 295 -6.20 13.06 -3.99
CA GLN A 295 -6.19 13.54 -5.38
C GLN A 295 -7.06 12.60 -6.24
N MET A 296 -6.66 11.34 -6.31
CA MET A 296 -7.39 10.30 -7.05
C MET A 296 -8.12 9.36 -6.08
N GLY A 297 -9.39 9.06 -6.35
CA GLY A 297 -10.20 8.12 -5.58
C GLY A 297 -9.85 6.66 -5.84
N PHE A 298 -10.58 6.03 -6.76
CA PHE A 298 -10.28 4.69 -7.29
C PHE A 298 -9.71 4.86 -8.68
N ASP A 299 -8.48 4.44 -8.91
CA ASP A 299 -7.76 4.72 -10.15
C ASP A 299 -7.05 3.47 -10.71
N SER A 300 -7.22 3.25 -12.01
CA SER A 300 -6.59 2.17 -12.77
C SER A 300 -5.75 2.79 -13.88
N GLN A 301 -4.44 2.85 -13.66
CA GLN A 301 -3.50 3.55 -14.51
C GLN A 301 -2.66 2.58 -15.34
N SER A 302 -2.28 2.96 -16.56
CA SER A 302 -1.42 2.20 -17.47
C SER A 302 -2.10 0.98 -18.12
N LYS A 303 -1.63 0.66 -19.31
CA LYS A 303 -2.10 -0.49 -20.08
C LYS A 303 -1.98 -1.80 -19.30
N GLY A 304 -3.10 -2.52 -19.19
CA GLY A 304 -3.17 -3.87 -18.62
C GLY A 304 -3.53 -3.90 -17.13
N SER A 305 -3.48 -2.76 -16.45
CA SER A 305 -3.94 -2.64 -15.06
C SER A 305 -5.44 -2.83 -14.96
N LYS A 306 -5.90 -3.42 -13.86
CA LYS A 306 -7.31 -3.71 -13.61
C LYS A 306 -7.69 -3.36 -12.18
N LEU A 307 -8.73 -2.57 -12.03
CA LEU A 307 -9.36 -2.27 -10.75
C LEU A 307 -10.82 -2.70 -10.79
N THR A 308 -11.28 -3.43 -9.78
CA THR A 308 -12.70 -3.76 -9.59
C THR A 308 -13.15 -3.32 -8.20
N THR A 309 -14.24 -2.57 -8.09
CA THR A 309 -14.83 -2.21 -6.79
C THR A 309 -16.01 -3.11 -6.46
N GLY A 310 -16.27 -3.33 -5.16
CA GLY A 310 -17.53 -3.86 -4.69
C GLY A 310 -18.66 -2.83 -4.75
N ASP A 311 -19.79 -3.18 -4.15
CA ASP A 311 -20.98 -2.33 -4.11
C ASP A 311 -20.82 -1.18 -3.10
N HIS A 312 -21.49 -0.06 -3.35
CA HIS A 312 -21.61 1.07 -2.43
C HIS A 312 -20.27 1.69 -2.00
N CYS A 313 -19.22 1.55 -2.82
CA CYS A 313 -17.97 2.26 -2.62
C CYS A 313 -18.17 3.77 -2.81
N SER A 314 -17.49 4.59 -2.01
CA SER A 314 -17.70 6.05 -2.01
C SER A 314 -16.40 6.83 -2.13
N VAL A 315 -16.42 7.91 -2.91
CA VAL A 315 -15.35 8.90 -3.00
C VAL A 315 -15.91 10.27 -2.65
N ALA A 316 -15.24 11.01 -1.77
CA ALA A 316 -15.67 12.33 -1.35
C ALA A 316 -14.51 13.32 -1.29
N HIS A 317 -14.75 14.53 -1.83
CA HIS A 317 -13.78 15.63 -1.77
C HIS A 317 -12.43 15.32 -2.42
N CYS A 318 -12.42 14.54 -3.51
CA CYS A 318 -11.20 14.23 -4.26
C CYS A 318 -11.06 15.10 -5.51
N GLU A 319 -9.90 15.07 -6.18
CA GLU A 319 -9.78 15.64 -7.53
C GLU A 319 -10.61 14.83 -8.51
N SER A 320 -10.33 13.54 -8.64
CA SER A 320 -11.11 12.58 -9.43
C SER A 320 -11.72 11.47 -8.55
N GLY A 321 -12.92 11.03 -8.90
CA GLY A 321 -13.66 9.97 -8.20
C GLY A 321 -13.20 8.57 -8.59
N PHE A 322 -13.80 8.02 -9.65
CA PHE A 322 -13.53 6.69 -10.18
C PHE A 322 -12.93 6.83 -11.58
N ALA A 323 -11.64 6.53 -11.75
CA ALA A 323 -10.88 6.80 -12.95
C ALA A 323 -10.27 5.54 -13.59
N ALA A 324 -10.34 5.46 -14.91
CA ALA A 324 -9.52 4.56 -15.72
C ALA A 324 -8.63 5.39 -16.65
N GLN A 325 -7.32 5.41 -16.40
CA GLN A 325 -6.32 6.16 -17.16
C GLN A 325 -5.41 5.17 -17.90
N GLU A 326 -5.77 4.80 -19.12
CA GLU A 326 -5.19 3.67 -19.88
C GLU A 326 -5.43 2.25 -19.32
N GLY A 327 -5.88 2.12 -18.07
CA GLY A 327 -6.25 0.85 -17.42
C GLY A 327 -7.73 0.48 -17.57
N GLN A 328 -8.16 -0.53 -16.82
CA GLN A 328 -9.58 -0.94 -16.75
C GLN A 328 -10.11 -0.73 -15.34
N LEU A 329 -11.26 -0.07 -15.21
CA LEU A 329 -11.99 0.07 -13.95
C LEU A 329 -13.40 -0.50 -14.11
N THR A 330 -13.81 -1.41 -13.23
CA THR A 330 -15.19 -1.86 -13.11
C THR A 330 -15.72 -1.52 -11.72
N THR A 331 -16.84 -0.81 -11.63
CA THR A 331 -17.44 -0.48 -10.34
C THR A 331 -18.64 -1.38 -10.04
N GLY A 332 -18.87 -1.73 -8.78
CA GLY A 332 -20.10 -2.37 -8.31
C GLY A 332 -21.35 -1.48 -8.39
N ARG A 333 -22.44 -1.95 -7.79
CA ARG A 333 -23.73 -1.24 -7.70
C ARG A 333 -23.67 -0.10 -6.68
N GLY A 334 -24.32 1.02 -6.98
CA GLY A 334 -24.58 2.07 -6.00
C GLY A 334 -23.32 2.79 -5.51
N CYS A 335 -22.23 2.75 -6.28
CA CYS A 335 -21.01 3.50 -5.99
C CYS A 335 -21.27 5.01 -6.11
N TRP A 336 -20.63 5.82 -5.26
CA TRP A 336 -20.95 7.25 -5.14
C TRP A 336 -19.71 8.15 -5.15
N ALA A 337 -19.65 9.07 -6.10
CA ALA A 337 -18.70 10.19 -6.11
C ALA A 337 -19.39 11.49 -5.65
N HIS A 338 -18.81 12.19 -4.68
CA HIS A 338 -19.37 13.39 -4.09
C HIS A 338 -18.35 14.53 -4.00
N LYS A 339 -18.70 15.70 -4.56
CA LYS A 339 -17.89 16.92 -4.47
C LYS A 339 -16.45 16.70 -4.94
N CYS A 340 -16.27 15.96 -6.02
CA CYS A 340 -14.97 15.87 -6.69
C CYS A 340 -14.66 17.21 -7.40
N SER A 341 -13.44 17.71 -7.30
CA SER A 341 -13.07 18.99 -7.92
C SER A 341 -12.90 18.91 -9.43
N GLN A 342 -12.79 17.72 -9.99
CA GLN A 342 -12.91 17.43 -11.43
C GLN A 342 -14.10 16.49 -11.66
N ASN A 343 -13.82 15.20 -11.88
CA ASN A 343 -14.78 14.23 -12.39
C ASN A 343 -15.26 13.25 -11.33
N GLY A 344 -16.53 12.84 -11.43
CA GLY A 344 -17.09 11.77 -10.62
C GLY A 344 -16.63 10.38 -11.09
N PHE A 345 -16.85 10.10 -12.37
CA PHE A 345 -16.47 8.88 -13.07
C PHE A 345 -15.79 9.25 -14.38
N GLU A 346 -14.57 8.77 -14.62
CA GLU A 346 -13.80 9.11 -15.81
C GLU A 346 -13.09 7.94 -16.48
N SER A 347 -12.98 8.02 -17.81
CA SER A 347 -12.14 7.14 -18.62
C SER A 347 -11.31 7.98 -19.57
N ALA A 348 -9.99 7.93 -19.45
CA ALA A 348 -9.05 8.75 -20.22
C ALA A 348 -7.97 7.89 -20.88
N GLY A 349 -7.79 8.05 -22.19
CA GLY A 349 -6.74 7.37 -22.96
C GLY A 349 -7.25 6.19 -23.83
N PRO A 350 -6.52 5.81 -24.88
CA PRO A 350 -7.03 4.95 -25.96
C PRO A 350 -7.30 3.50 -25.54
N THR A 351 -6.67 3.04 -24.46
CA THR A 351 -6.89 1.70 -23.88
C THR A 351 -7.76 1.71 -22.65
N ALA A 352 -8.18 2.88 -22.18
CA ALA A 352 -8.98 3.01 -20.97
C ALA A 352 -10.38 2.44 -21.15
N LEU A 353 -10.83 1.70 -20.15
CA LEU A 353 -12.20 1.19 -20.09
C LEU A 353 -12.76 1.37 -18.68
N LEU A 354 -13.80 2.20 -18.56
CA LEU A 354 -14.64 2.29 -17.38
C LEU A 354 -15.96 1.55 -17.60
N VAL A 355 -16.27 0.56 -16.78
CA VAL A 355 -17.58 -0.11 -16.73
C VAL A 355 -18.23 0.20 -15.40
N THR A 356 -19.37 0.88 -15.42
CA THR A 356 -20.12 1.18 -14.20
C THR A 356 -21.25 0.20 -13.97
N GLY A 357 -21.46 -0.17 -12.70
CA GLY A 357 -22.61 -0.94 -12.26
C GLY A 357 -23.90 -0.10 -12.28
N PRO A 358 -25.03 -0.69 -11.89
CA PRO A 358 -26.28 0.05 -11.79
C PRO A 358 -26.29 0.98 -10.56
N GLU A 359 -27.14 2.00 -10.60
CA GLU A 359 -27.43 2.91 -9.48
C GLU A 359 -26.26 3.77 -8.97
N ASN A 360 -25.16 3.91 -9.72
CA ASN A 360 -24.05 4.76 -9.29
C ASN A 360 -24.44 6.24 -9.37
N ARG A 361 -23.80 7.04 -8.52
CA ARG A 361 -24.15 8.45 -8.32
C ARG A 361 -22.91 9.32 -8.44
N ALA A 362 -23.00 10.38 -9.21
CA ALA A 362 -22.03 11.48 -9.19
C ALA A 362 -22.77 12.78 -8.81
N VAL A 363 -22.36 13.39 -7.70
CA VAL A 363 -23.08 14.52 -7.10
C VAL A 363 -22.11 15.68 -6.86
N ALA A 364 -22.44 16.84 -7.41
CA ALA A 364 -21.69 18.08 -7.25
C ALA A 364 -20.20 17.98 -7.65
N CYS A 365 -19.90 17.19 -8.70
CA CYS A 365 -18.56 17.14 -9.31
C CYS A 365 -18.41 18.31 -10.28
N LYS A 366 -17.30 19.06 -10.18
CA LYS A 366 -17.18 20.39 -10.79
C LYS A 366 -17.08 20.35 -12.32
N GLU A 367 -16.29 19.42 -12.86
CA GLU A 367 -16.01 19.36 -14.31
C GLU A 367 -17.00 18.44 -15.03
N GLY A 368 -17.20 17.25 -14.49
CA GLY A 368 -18.09 16.25 -15.06
C GLY A 368 -18.58 15.22 -14.05
N CYS A 369 -19.79 14.72 -14.24
CA CYS A 369 -20.28 13.57 -13.47
C CYS A 369 -19.75 12.25 -14.04
N PHE A 370 -19.96 12.02 -15.34
CA PHE A 370 -19.49 10.84 -16.08
C PHE A 370 -18.84 11.35 -17.38
N GLN A 371 -17.56 11.07 -17.60
CA GLN A 371 -16.81 11.62 -18.72
C GLN A 371 -15.84 10.59 -19.32
N ALA A 372 -15.85 10.40 -20.63
CA ALA A 372 -14.78 9.67 -21.31
C ALA A 372 -14.10 10.64 -22.27
N PHE A 373 -12.76 10.62 -22.39
CA PHE A 373 -12.00 11.50 -23.28
C PHE A 373 -10.70 10.83 -23.73
N ASP A 374 -9.99 11.42 -24.69
CA ASP A 374 -8.72 10.93 -25.26
C ASP A 374 -8.78 9.46 -25.73
N GLY A 375 -9.92 9.06 -26.33
CA GLY A 375 -10.15 7.69 -26.79
C GLY A 375 -10.59 6.69 -25.72
N GLY A 376 -10.77 7.14 -24.47
CA GLY A 376 -11.29 6.34 -23.36
C GLY A 376 -12.70 5.84 -23.63
N LYS A 377 -12.99 4.62 -23.15
CA LYS A 377 -14.29 3.95 -23.37
C LYS A 377 -15.06 3.83 -22.07
N MET A 378 -16.36 4.08 -22.13
CA MET A 378 -17.22 4.00 -20.96
C MET A 378 -18.50 3.22 -21.23
N THR A 379 -18.83 2.28 -20.34
CA THR A 379 -20.13 1.61 -20.29
C THR A 379 -20.86 2.04 -19.03
N ILE A 380 -22.02 2.69 -19.20
CA ILE A 380 -22.83 3.14 -18.07
C ILE A 380 -23.97 2.15 -17.81
N GLY A 381 -24.04 1.61 -16.60
CA GLY A 381 -25.12 0.69 -16.17
C GLY A 381 -26.50 1.37 -16.11
N ASP A 382 -27.52 0.61 -15.75
CA ASP A 382 -28.88 1.16 -15.59
C ASP A 382 -29.01 1.96 -14.27
N ASP A 383 -29.86 2.98 -14.29
CA ASP A 383 -30.31 3.81 -13.16
C ASP A 383 -29.21 4.65 -12.50
N ASN A 384 -28.18 5.00 -13.27
CA ASN A 384 -27.12 5.90 -12.84
C ASN A 384 -27.64 7.35 -12.70
N LEU A 385 -27.20 8.05 -11.66
CA LEU A 385 -27.66 9.40 -11.33
C LEU A 385 -26.52 10.42 -11.40
N ALA A 386 -26.74 11.51 -12.12
CA ALA A 386 -25.91 12.71 -12.05
C ALA A 386 -26.72 13.88 -11.50
N SER A 387 -26.15 14.63 -10.55
CA SER A 387 -26.78 15.84 -10.02
C SER A 387 -25.77 16.94 -9.74
N GLN A 388 -26.14 18.17 -10.10
CA GLN A 388 -25.38 19.40 -9.81
C GLN A 388 -23.96 19.50 -10.44
N GLY A 389 -23.72 18.83 -11.56
CA GLY A 389 -22.50 18.98 -12.37
C GLY A 389 -22.76 18.47 -13.78
N LYS A 390 -22.09 18.96 -14.82
CA LYS A 390 -22.42 18.61 -16.22
C LYS A 390 -22.42 17.07 -16.43
N ILE A 391 -23.49 16.49 -17.00
CA ILE A 391 -23.33 15.20 -17.70
C ILE A 391 -22.67 15.57 -19.03
N LEU A 392 -21.35 15.41 -19.08
CA LEU A 392 -20.58 15.78 -20.24
C LEU A 392 -19.96 14.53 -20.86
N VAL A 393 -20.68 13.99 -21.83
CA VAL A 393 -20.29 12.80 -22.60
C VAL A 393 -19.52 13.28 -23.84
N ILE A 394 -18.29 13.77 -23.66
CA ILE A 394 -17.46 14.25 -24.79
C ILE A 394 -16.60 13.11 -25.34
N ALA A 395 -17.09 12.35 -26.31
CA ALA A 395 -16.18 11.58 -27.15
C ALA A 395 -15.59 12.51 -28.23
N GLN A 396 -14.57 13.29 -27.87
CA GLN A 396 -14.01 14.32 -28.78
C GLN A 396 -13.39 13.70 -30.04
N ASP A 397 -12.94 12.44 -30.00
CA ASP A 397 -12.22 11.79 -31.11
C ASP A 397 -12.60 10.31 -31.38
N ALA A 398 -13.68 9.79 -30.79
CA ALA A 398 -14.02 8.36 -30.90
C ALA A 398 -15.54 8.09 -30.93
N PRO A 399 -16.19 8.06 -32.11
CA PRO A 399 -17.64 7.95 -32.25
C PRO A 399 -18.27 6.60 -31.81
N SER A 400 -17.51 5.69 -31.21
CA SER A 400 -17.97 4.41 -30.66
C SER A 400 -17.55 4.17 -29.20
N ALA A 401 -17.10 5.22 -28.50
CA ALA A 401 -16.47 5.09 -27.19
C ALA A 401 -17.44 4.80 -26.04
N ILE A 402 -18.74 5.15 -26.17
CA ILE A 402 -19.64 5.18 -25.02
C ILE A 402 -20.92 4.40 -25.29
N THR A 403 -21.22 3.45 -24.38
CA THR A 403 -22.49 2.69 -24.35
C THR A 403 -23.29 3.11 -23.13
N LEU A 404 -24.52 3.62 -23.35
CA LEU A 404 -25.38 4.14 -22.29
C LEU A 404 -26.54 3.19 -21.96
N GLY A 405 -26.71 2.89 -20.67
CA GLY A 405 -27.95 2.41 -20.04
C GLY A 405 -28.90 3.57 -19.69
N SER A 406 -29.81 3.37 -18.71
CA SER A 406 -30.63 4.47 -18.16
C SER A 406 -29.80 5.42 -17.29
N VAL A 407 -29.75 6.71 -17.65
CA VAL A 407 -29.10 7.77 -16.85
C VAL A 407 -30.13 8.85 -16.52
N PHE A 408 -30.29 9.13 -15.22
CA PHE A 408 -31.18 10.17 -14.72
C PHE A 408 -30.40 11.45 -14.37
N TRP A 409 -31.00 12.59 -14.68
CA TRP A 409 -30.52 13.91 -14.28
C TRP A 409 -31.43 14.48 -13.20
N ALA A 410 -30.86 14.84 -12.04
CA ALA A 410 -31.61 15.47 -10.94
C ALA A 410 -31.19 16.93 -10.67
N GLY A 411 -30.60 17.62 -11.64
CA GLY A 411 -30.22 19.04 -11.54
C GLY A 411 -31.25 20.00 -12.15
N ASP A 412 -31.03 21.31 -11.98
CA ASP A 412 -31.77 22.32 -12.73
C ASP A 412 -31.60 22.03 -14.24
N PRO A 413 -32.69 21.79 -15.00
CA PRO A 413 -32.59 21.46 -16.41
C PRO A 413 -31.89 22.56 -17.22
N ARG A 414 -31.88 23.80 -16.74
CA ARG A 414 -31.14 24.92 -17.38
C ARG A 414 -29.62 24.76 -17.32
N LEU A 415 -29.12 23.90 -16.43
CA LEU A 415 -27.69 23.59 -16.29
C LEU A 415 -27.30 22.28 -16.99
N ALA A 416 -28.26 21.56 -17.58
CA ALA A 416 -28.02 20.35 -18.36
C ALA A 416 -27.45 20.72 -19.75
N TYR A 417 -26.15 21.00 -19.82
CA TYR A 417 -25.42 21.03 -21.08
C TYR A 417 -24.90 19.63 -21.38
N GLY A 418 -25.70 18.83 -22.09
CA GLY A 418 -25.32 17.50 -22.57
C GLY A 418 -25.03 17.55 -24.06
N ALA A 419 -23.78 17.43 -24.46
CA ALA A 419 -23.44 17.14 -25.84
C ALA A 419 -23.13 15.66 -25.95
N PHE A 420 -24.05 14.87 -26.53
CA PHE A 420 -23.84 13.45 -26.79
C PHE A 420 -23.16 13.30 -28.15
N TYR A 421 -21.84 13.49 -28.20
CA TYR A 421 -21.07 13.22 -29.41
C TYR A 421 -20.66 11.75 -29.42
N GLY A 422 -21.08 10.99 -30.44
CA GLY A 422 -20.58 9.61 -30.64
C GLY A 422 -21.07 8.54 -29.66
N ALA A 423 -22.16 8.78 -28.91
CA ALA A 423 -22.69 7.79 -27.98
C ALA A 423 -23.66 6.81 -28.68
N THR A 424 -23.50 5.50 -28.41
CA THR A 424 -24.51 4.51 -28.80
C THR A 424 -25.53 4.36 -27.67
N ILE A 425 -26.78 4.77 -27.92
CA ILE A 425 -27.87 4.71 -26.95
C ILE A 425 -28.69 3.44 -27.20
N ARG A 426 -28.74 2.51 -26.25
CA ARG A 426 -29.49 1.24 -26.40
C ARG A 426 -30.99 1.34 -26.08
N LYS A 427 -31.41 2.34 -25.30
CA LYS A 427 -32.83 2.56 -24.92
C LYS A 427 -33.22 4.02 -25.17
N ALA A 428 -33.75 4.31 -26.36
CA ALA A 428 -34.12 5.67 -26.80
C ALA A 428 -35.25 6.31 -25.96
N ASP A 429 -36.15 5.51 -25.39
CA ASP A 429 -37.31 6.01 -24.63
C ASP A 429 -36.92 6.70 -23.31
N THR A 430 -35.75 6.37 -22.76
CA THR A 430 -35.24 6.94 -21.51
C THR A 430 -34.77 8.39 -21.65
N LEU A 431 -34.21 8.76 -22.80
CA LEU A 431 -33.69 10.12 -23.03
C LEU A 431 -34.82 11.16 -23.14
N LYS A 432 -35.95 10.76 -23.71
CA LYS A 432 -37.15 11.61 -23.87
C LYS A 432 -37.76 12.01 -22.53
N THR A 433 -37.68 11.14 -21.54
CA THR A 433 -38.26 11.37 -20.20
C THR A 433 -37.36 12.28 -19.35
N ALA A 434 -36.03 12.21 -19.54
CA ALA A 434 -35.06 12.95 -18.74
C ALA A 434 -34.89 14.43 -19.14
N LEU A 435 -35.05 14.78 -20.42
CA LEU A 435 -34.79 16.14 -20.93
C LEU A 435 -36.07 17.00 -21.07
N GLY A 436 -37.24 16.38 -21.05
CA GLY A 436 -38.51 17.07 -21.35
C GLY A 436 -38.62 17.48 -22.83
N PRO A 437 -39.83 17.63 -23.39
CA PRO A 437 -40.03 17.91 -24.82
C PRO A 437 -39.32 19.20 -25.29
N SER A 438 -39.32 20.24 -24.45
CA SER A 438 -38.84 21.58 -24.79
C SER A 438 -37.31 21.73 -24.83
N ALA A 439 -36.54 20.88 -24.14
CA ALA A 439 -35.08 20.92 -24.22
C ALA A 439 -34.55 20.17 -25.45
N MET A 440 -35.29 19.15 -25.93
CA MET A 440 -34.95 18.42 -27.15
C MET A 440 -35.09 19.29 -28.41
N GLU A 441 -36.16 20.06 -28.54
CA GLU A 441 -36.44 20.82 -29.77
C GLU A 441 -35.36 21.89 -30.08
N GLY A 442 -34.75 22.49 -29.07
CA GLY A 442 -33.67 23.48 -29.26
C GLY A 442 -32.30 22.89 -29.59
N GLN A 443 -32.01 21.65 -29.18
CA GLN A 443 -30.69 21.03 -29.32
C GLN A 443 -30.60 19.98 -30.43
N VAL A 444 -31.71 19.27 -30.72
CA VAL A 444 -31.79 18.31 -31.84
C VAL A 444 -31.83 19.03 -33.19
N MET A 445 -32.35 20.26 -33.26
CA MET A 445 -32.39 21.04 -34.50
C MET A 445 -31.00 21.48 -34.99
N ARG A 446 -30.01 21.67 -34.10
CA ARG A 446 -28.61 21.93 -34.50
C ARG A 446 -27.86 20.67 -34.96
N TRP A 447 -28.40 19.49 -34.67
CA TRP A 447 -27.82 18.21 -35.08
C TRP A 447 -28.19 17.84 -36.52
N GLN A 448 -29.39 18.21 -36.99
CA GLN A 448 -29.84 17.92 -38.36
C GLN A 448 -29.19 18.82 -39.44
N GLU A 449 -28.71 20.01 -39.10
CA GLU A 449 -28.06 20.91 -40.08
C GLU A 449 -26.59 20.55 -40.39
N GLN A 450 -25.94 19.66 -39.62
CA GLN A 450 -24.50 19.35 -39.79
C GLN A 450 -24.19 17.94 -40.32
N GLN A 451 -25.18 17.09 -40.57
CA GLN A 451 -24.95 15.73 -41.08
C GLN A 451 -26.00 15.35 -42.14
N GLN A 452 -25.90 15.95 -43.33
CA GLN A 452 -26.36 15.26 -44.53
C GLN A 452 -25.24 14.29 -44.94
N HIS A 453 -25.30 13.04 -44.45
CA HIS A 453 -24.99 11.81 -45.20
C HIS A 453 -25.19 10.59 -44.28
N ALA A 454 -26.12 9.71 -44.72
CA ALA A 454 -26.30 8.31 -44.34
C ALA A 454 -26.80 7.94 -42.92
N VAL A 455 -28.12 7.91 -42.74
CA VAL A 455 -28.79 6.87 -41.94
C VAL A 455 -30.00 6.35 -42.72
N GLN A 456 -29.89 5.15 -43.30
CA GLN A 456 -31.04 4.37 -43.75
C GLN A 456 -31.66 3.66 -42.54
N LEU A 457 -32.86 4.09 -42.15
CA LEU A 457 -33.71 3.37 -41.21
C LEU A 457 -34.42 2.22 -41.96
N LEU A 458 -33.97 0.99 -41.73
CA LEU A 458 -34.75 -0.21 -42.04
C LEU A 458 -35.82 -0.39 -40.96
N VAL A 459 -37.06 -0.01 -41.27
CA VAL A 459 -38.25 -0.38 -40.48
C VAL A 459 -38.96 -1.50 -41.23
N GLY A 460 -38.88 -2.71 -40.70
CA GLY A 460 -39.63 -3.87 -41.19
C GLY A 460 -39.64 -4.98 -40.16
N GLY A 461 -40.77 -5.17 -39.47
CA GLY A 461 -40.99 -6.28 -38.55
C GLY A 461 -42.45 -6.33 -38.05
N PRO A 462 -43.09 -7.51 -38.04
CA PRO A 462 -44.55 -7.64 -38.10
C PRO A 462 -45.28 -7.52 -36.75
N GLN A 463 -46.56 -7.17 -36.83
CA GLN A 463 -47.49 -7.09 -35.70
C GLN A 463 -47.77 -8.47 -35.08
N VAL A 464 -47.71 -8.54 -33.75
CA VAL A 464 -48.15 -9.67 -32.93
C VAL A 464 -49.48 -9.30 -32.24
N PRO A 465 -50.51 -10.17 -32.23
CA PRO A 465 -51.81 -9.86 -31.64
C PRO A 465 -51.83 -9.97 -30.10
N PRO A 466 -52.81 -9.33 -29.42
CA PRO A 466 -52.78 -9.14 -27.97
C PRO A 466 -53.23 -10.36 -27.16
N VAL A 467 -52.59 -10.57 -26.01
CA VAL A 467 -52.94 -11.55 -24.98
C VAL A 467 -53.90 -10.92 -23.95
N PRO A 468 -54.96 -11.63 -23.49
CA PRO A 468 -55.98 -11.08 -22.58
C PRO A 468 -55.52 -11.02 -21.11
N PRO A 469 -56.20 -10.20 -20.26
CA PRO A 469 -55.72 -9.87 -18.92
C PRO A 469 -56.01 -10.97 -17.88
N ALA A 470 -55.03 -11.18 -16.99
CA ALA A 470 -55.16 -12.04 -15.82
C ALA A 470 -55.88 -11.34 -14.66
N GLN A 471 -56.71 -12.10 -13.93
CA GLN A 471 -57.48 -11.69 -12.75
C GLN A 471 -56.62 -11.51 -11.49
N PRO A 472 -57.08 -10.74 -10.48
CA PRO A 472 -56.30 -10.38 -9.31
C PRO A 472 -56.32 -11.47 -8.22
N THR A 473 -55.14 -11.88 -7.76
CA THR A 473 -54.98 -12.72 -6.56
C THR A 473 -54.99 -11.89 -5.28
N GLN A 474 -55.73 -12.40 -4.31
CA GLN A 474 -56.02 -11.80 -3.01
C GLN A 474 -54.79 -11.65 -2.12
N ALA A 475 -54.68 -10.48 -1.48
CA ALA A 475 -53.74 -10.19 -0.42
C ALA A 475 -54.08 -10.97 0.86
N ARG A 476 -53.11 -11.70 1.42
CA ARG A 476 -53.15 -12.18 2.81
C ARG A 476 -52.26 -11.29 3.67
N SER A 477 -52.90 -10.62 4.62
CA SER A 477 -52.31 -9.85 5.71
C SER A 477 -51.62 -10.76 6.72
N ALA A 478 -50.36 -10.46 7.05
CA ALA A 478 -49.72 -10.92 8.28
C ALA A 478 -49.20 -9.69 9.03
N ALA A 479 -49.99 -9.21 9.99
CA ALA A 479 -49.58 -8.20 10.95
C ALA A 479 -48.86 -8.89 12.10
N ALA A 480 -47.55 -8.66 12.24
CA ALA A 480 -46.79 -9.00 13.44
C ALA A 480 -46.41 -7.69 14.16
N ILE A 481 -46.90 -7.57 15.39
CA ILE A 481 -46.71 -6.44 16.31
C ILE A 481 -45.28 -6.52 16.87
N ALA A 482 -44.41 -5.59 16.47
CA ALA A 482 -43.12 -5.38 17.12
C ALA A 482 -43.21 -4.22 18.13
N LYS A 483 -42.89 -4.50 19.40
CA LYS A 483 -42.79 -3.51 20.48
C LYS A 483 -41.59 -2.55 20.24
N PRO A 484 -41.70 -1.26 20.58
CA PRO A 484 -40.62 -0.31 20.38
C PRO A 484 -39.47 -0.52 21.39
N ALA A 485 -38.25 -0.49 20.89
CA ALA A 485 -37.01 -0.46 21.68
C ALA A 485 -36.89 0.86 22.48
N PRO A 486 -36.21 0.85 23.65
CA PRO A 486 -36.10 2.02 24.50
C PRO A 486 -35.21 3.10 23.89
N LYS A 487 -35.65 4.36 24.00
CA LYS A 487 -34.92 5.55 23.57
C LYS A 487 -33.62 5.70 24.37
N LEU A 488 -32.48 5.53 23.70
CA LEU A 488 -31.16 5.94 24.21
C LEU A 488 -31.10 7.47 24.32
N GLN A 489 -30.78 7.98 25.50
CA GLN A 489 -30.48 9.39 25.71
C GLN A 489 -29.16 9.75 25.02
N PRO A 490 -29.07 10.95 24.40
CA PRO A 490 -27.81 11.40 23.81
C PRO A 490 -26.75 11.65 24.89
N PRO A 491 -25.47 11.34 24.62
CA PRO A 491 -24.40 11.59 25.58
C PRO A 491 -24.25 13.08 25.89
N ALA A 492 -23.94 13.37 27.15
CA ALA A 492 -23.72 14.72 27.65
C ALA A 492 -22.65 15.45 26.82
N LYS A 493 -22.90 16.73 26.50
CA LYS A 493 -21.94 17.57 25.80
C LYS A 493 -20.62 17.64 26.57
N PRO A 494 -19.46 17.45 25.91
CA PRO A 494 -18.17 17.60 26.57
C PRO A 494 -17.98 19.04 27.05
N ALA A 495 -17.33 19.19 28.21
CA ALA A 495 -16.99 20.49 28.78
C ALA A 495 -16.08 21.28 27.80
N PRO A 496 -16.25 22.62 27.73
CA PRO A 496 -15.47 23.45 26.82
C PRO A 496 -13.98 23.43 27.19
N VAL A 497 -13.12 23.14 26.20
CA VAL A 497 -11.67 23.16 26.33
C VAL A 497 -11.17 24.60 26.52
N THR A 498 -10.40 24.84 27.58
CA THR A 498 -9.70 26.10 27.85
C THR A 498 -8.25 26.00 27.39
N ILE A 499 -7.74 27.05 26.74
CA ILE A 499 -6.36 27.12 26.22
C ILE A 499 -5.66 28.32 26.87
N PRO A 500 -4.43 28.16 27.40
CA PRO A 500 -3.65 29.28 27.93
C PRO A 500 -3.24 30.24 26.81
N CYS A 501 -3.46 31.54 27.04
CA CYS A 501 -3.04 32.59 26.11
C CYS A 501 -1.54 32.85 26.24
N ALA A 502 -0.77 32.70 25.15
CA ALA A 502 0.68 32.91 25.14
C ALA A 502 1.13 34.33 25.56
N TYR A 503 0.27 35.34 25.46
CA TYR A 503 0.62 36.72 25.78
C TYR A 503 0.28 37.15 27.21
N CYS A 504 -0.65 36.48 27.89
CA CYS A 504 -1.07 36.87 29.23
C CYS A 504 -1.17 35.72 30.25
N GLY A 505 -0.91 34.48 29.83
CA GLY A 505 -0.92 33.29 30.69
C GLY A 505 -2.29 32.81 31.16
N ALA A 506 -3.37 33.55 30.95
CA ALA A 506 -4.70 33.16 31.41
C ALA A 506 -5.32 32.05 30.54
N ALA A 507 -5.78 30.96 31.18
CA ALA A 507 -6.56 29.90 30.54
C ALA A 507 -7.97 30.40 30.23
N LYS A 508 -8.33 30.51 28.96
CA LYS A 508 -9.65 30.98 28.52
C LYS A 508 -10.28 30.01 27.52
N PRO A 509 -11.62 29.91 27.45
CA PRO A 509 -12.29 29.16 26.39
C PRO A 509 -11.88 29.74 25.03
N GLN A 510 -11.71 28.89 24.02
CA GLN A 510 -11.20 29.28 22.70
C GLN A 510 -11.95 30.48 22.08
N LYS A 511 -13.26 30.59 22.31
CA LYS A 511 -14.10 31.71 21.83
C LYS A 511 -13.79 33.06 22.50
N GLN A 512 -13.19 33.05 23.69
CA GLN A 512 -12.87 34.26 24.46
C GLN A 512 -11.44 34.78 24.24
N LEU A 513 -10.55 34.00 23.60
CA LEU A 513 -9.21 34.46 23.21
C LEU A 513 -9.27 35.71 22.30
N LYS A 514 -10.36 35.87 21.53
CA LYS A 514 -10.64 37.04 20.67
C LYS A 514 -10.76 38.38 21.42
N LYS A 515 -10.97 38.34 22.74
CA LYS A 515 -11.12 39.51 23.60
C LYS A 515 -9.95 39.70 24.57
N CYS A 516 -8.84 39.01 24.35
CA CYS A 516 -7.65 39.20 25.17
C CYS A 516 -6.96 40.52 24.81
N ASP A 517 -6.86 41.44 25.77
CA ASP A 517 -6.25 42.75 25.56
C ASP A 517 -4.76 42.65 25.19
N GLY A 518 -4.06 41.60 25.65
CA GLY A 518 -2.68 41.31 25.26
C GLY A 518 -2.52 40.99 23.77
N CYS A 519 -3.47 40.28 23.15
CA CYS A 519 -3.43 39.99 21.71
C CYS A 519 -3.80 41.22 20.87
N LYS A 520 -4.68 42.10 21.39
CA LYS A 520 -5.02 43.36 20.73
C LYS A 520 -3.86 44.34 20.73
N ALA A 521 -3.14 44.45 21.85
CA ALA A 521 -1.98 45.33 21.96
C ALA A 521 -0.83 44.94 21.02
N ALA A 522 -0.70 43.64 20.72
CA ALA A 522 0.34 43.11 19.83
C ALA A 522 0.00 43.18 18.32
N GLY A 523 -1.19 43.67 17.92
CA GLY A 523 -1.58 43.80 16.52
C GLY A 523 -1.73 42.47 15.74
N ALA A 524 -1.74 41.32 16.44
CA ALA A 524 -1.77 40.01 15.80
C ALA A 524 -3.15 39.71 15.19
N ARG A 525 -3.17 39.20 13.94
CA ARG A 525 -4.42 38.74 13.32
C ARG A 525 -4.90 37.45 14.03
N PRO A 526 -6.22 37.25 14.22
CA PRO A 526 -6.76 36.16 15.04
C PRO A 526 -6.31 34.73 14.65
N GLU A 527 -5.90 34.57 13.40
CA GLU A 527 -5.49 33.29 12.80
C GLU A 527 -4.04 32.91 13.17
N GLN A 528 -3.21 33.89 13.49
CA GLN A 528 -1.80 33.69 13.86
C GLN A 528 -1.64 33.24 15.32
N CYS A 529 -2.53 33.65 16.22
CA CYS A 529 -2.45 33.24 17.64
C CYS A 529 -2.80 31.76 17.89
N ALA A 530 -3.61 31.15 17.03
CA ALA A 530 -3.92 29.71 17.15
C ALA A 530 -2.80 28.83 16.58
N PHE A 531 -2.04 29.34 15.61
CA PHE A 531 -0.98 28.61 14.91
C PHE A 531 0.33 28.56 15.72
N TYR A 532 0.65 29.63 16.47
CA TYR A 532 1.88 29.67 17.28
C TYR A 532 1.84 28.76 18.53
N CYS A 533 0.66 28.43 19.07
CA CYS A 533 0.56 27.48 20.20
C CYS A 533 0.73 26.01 19.79
N SER A 534 0.54 25.65 18.52
CA SER A 534 0.79 24.26 18.06
C SER A 534 2.24 24.02 17.64
N VAL A 535 3.03 25.07 17.39
CA VAL A 535 4.42 24.94 16.92
C VAL A 535 5.44 25.24 18.03
N ALA A 536 5.08 26.01 19.06
CA ALA A 536 6.00 26.37 20.14
C ALA A 536 6.20 25.27 21.22
N CYS A 537 5.55 24.11 21.13
CA CYS A 537 5.72 23.03 22.11
C CYS A 537 6.75 21.95 21.68
N GLU A 538 7.33 22.05 20.49
CA GLU A 538 8.27 21.05 19.94
C GLU A 538 9.64 21.61 19.51
N GLN A 539 9.94 22.91 19.75
CA GLN A 539 11.20 23.53 19.26
C GLN A 539 12.00 24.31 20.31
N GLU A 540 12.01 23.89 21.57
CA GLU A 540 13.03 24.35 22.52
C GLU A 540 14.01 23.23 22.81
N HIS A 541 14.95 22.97 21.88
CA HIS A 541 16.28 22.44 22.20
C HIS A 541 17.30 22.41 21.03
N VAL A 542 17.28 23.33 20.06
CA VAL A 542 18.44 23.51 19.14
C VAL A 542 18.54 24.97 18.71
N ALA A 543 19.39 25.76 19.39
CA ALA A 543 19.79 27.07 18.89
C ALA A 543 21.20 27.43 19.36
N ALA A 544 22.21 26.98 18.61
CA ALA A 544 23.49 27.67 18.46
C ALA A 544 24.27 27.11 17.26
N HIS A 545 24.04 27.64 16.05
CA HIS A 545 25.10 27.78 15.05
C HIS A 545 24.76 28.90 14.04
N GLN A 546 25.77 29.70 13.75
CA GLN A 546 25.74 30.92 12.92
C GLN A 546 25.48 30.61 11.43
N PRO A 547 24.93 31.56 10.65
CA PRO A 547 24.70 31.34 9.21
C PRO A 547 26.02 31.39 8.42
N ALA A 548 26.20 30.40 7.53
CA ALA A 548 27.33 30.28 6.64
C ALA A 548 27.32 31.34 5.51
N CYS A 549 28.52 31.72 5.09
CA CYS A 549 28.82 32.73 4.08
C CYS A 549 28.29 32.33 2.67
N PRO A 550 27.80 33.27 1.84
CA PRO A 550 27.26 32.98 0.50
C PRO A 550 28.23 32.29 -0.48
N ALA A 551 29.54 32.32 -0.21
CA ALA A 551 30.55 31.68 -1.05
C ALA A 551 30.47 30.14 -1.04
N THR A 552 30.04 29.54 0.08
CA THR A 552 29.96 28.06 0.21
C THR A 552 28.78 27.47 -0.54
N LEU A 553 27.69 28.24 -0.72
CA LEU A 553 26.52 27.80 -1.47
C LEU A 553 26.81 27.70 -2.97
N LYS A 554 27.59 28.65 -3.49
CA LYS A 554 27.97 28.68 -4.92
C LYS A 554 28.89 27.53 -5.28
N ALA A 555 29.87 27.22 -4.43
CA ALA A 555 30.78 26.09 -4.64
C ALA A 555 30.05 24.73 -4.62
N LYS A 556 29.00 24.60 -3.80
CA LYS A 556 28.17 23.39 -3.76
C LYS A 556 27.32 23.23 -5.03
N GLN A 557 26.71 24.31 -5.51
CA GLN A 557 25.92 24.30 -6.76
C GLN A 557 26.79 24.01 -8.00
N GLU A 558 28.03 24.53 -8.03
CA GLU A 558 28.97 24.26 -9.13
C GLU A 558 29.47 22.79 -9.11
N ALA A 559 29.60 22.17 -7.92
CA ALA A 559 29.95 20.77 -7.80
C ALA A 559 28.82 19.82 -8.22
N GLU A 560 27.57 20.12 -7.83
CA GLU A 560 26.39 19.34 -8.21
C GLU A 560 26.12 19.41 -9.73
N ALA A 561 26.30 20.58 -10.35
CA ALA A 561 26.17 20.74 -11.80
C ALA A 561 27.28 19.99 -12.58
N ALA A 562 28.49 19.89 -12.03
CA ALA A 562 29.59 19.14 -12.64
C ALA A 562 29.35 17.62 -12.58
N GLU A 563 28.70 17.14 -11.53
CA GLU A 563 28.34 15.72 -11.35
C GLU A 563 27.21 15.29 -12.31
N GLU A 564 26.18 16.12 -12.48
CA GLU A 564 25.12 15.90 -13.48
C GLU A 564 25.68 15.86 -14.91
N ALA A 565 26.62 16.76 -15.24
CA ALA A 565 27.27 16.77 -16.55
C ALA A 565 28.12 15.50 -16.81
N ALA A 566 28.75 14.94 -15.77
CA ALA A 566 29.52 13.72 -15.87
C ALA A 566 28.64 12.47 -16.06
N GLN A 567 27.45 12.45 -15.45
CA GLN A 567 26.46 11.36 -15.62
C GLN A 567 25.79 11.39 -16.99
N ALA A 568 25.56 12.57 -17.57
CA ALA A 568 25.02 12.69 -18.93
C ALA A 568 26.00 12.15 -19.99
N ALA A 569 27.31 12.29 -19.78
CA ALA A 569 28.35 11.90 -20.73
C ALA A 569 28.55 10.36 -20.85
N THR A 570 28.08 9.57 -19.88
CA THR A 570 28.23 8.10 -19.88
C THR A 570 27.02 7.35 -20.44
N SER A 571 25.94 8.04 -20.83
CA SER A 571 24.73 7.43 -21.39
C SER A 571 24.65 7.56 -22.92
N THR A 572 25.45 6.80 -23.65
CA THR A 572 25.24 6.58 -25.10
C THR A 572 25.28 5.09 -25.42
N SER A 573 24.15 4.40 -25.23
CA SER A 573 23.90 3.09 -25.84
C SER A 573 23.01 3.24 -27.07
N ALA A 574 23.51 2.76 -28.21
CA ALA A 574 22.81 2.69 -29.50
C ALA A 574 21.56 1.78 -29.45
N PRO A 575 20.57 1.98 -30.35
CA PRO A 575 19.31 1.25 -30.30
C PRO A 575 19.45 -0.17 -30.86
N GLU A 576 18.97 -1.17 -30.10
CA GLU A 576 18.81 -2.54 -30.55
C GLU A 576 17.62 -2.65 -31.53
N GLN A 577 17.89 -3.15 -32.73
CA GLN A 577 16.87 -3.58 -33.69
C GLN A 577 16.33 -4.95 -33.29
N GLU A 578 15.02 -5.03 -33.03
CA GLU A 578 14.31 -6.30 -32.80
C GLU A 578 14.30 -7.16 -34.07
N CYS A 579 14.87 -8.36 -33.98
CA CYS A 579 14.79 -9.39 -34.99
C CYS A 579 13.54 -10.26 -34.73
N LEU A 580 12.46 -9.97 -35.45
CA LEU A 580 11.28 -10.83 -35.57
C LEU A 580 11.64 -12.09 -36.37
N LEU A 581 11.65 -13.27 -35.74
CA LEU A 581 11.25 -14.57 -36.32
C LEU A 581 11.41 -15.72 -35.28
N CYS A 582 10.49 -16.68 -35.35
CA CYS A 582 10.41 -17.96 -34.59
C CYS A 582 9.59 -17.96 -33.28
N SER A 583 8.27 -17.83 -33.42
CA SER A 583 7.28 -18.39 -32.51
C SER A 583 6.73 -19.71 -33.07
N ARG A 584 7.15 -20.85 -32.51
CA ARG A 584 6.40 -22.13 -32.59
C ARG A 584 6.42 -22.80 -31.22
N ALA A 585 5.23 -22.99 -30.67
CA ALA A 585 4.96 -23.71 -29.42
C ALA A 585 5.22 -25.22 -29.57
N PRO A 586 5.65 -25.94 -28.52
CA PRO A 586 5.56 -27.39 -28.50
C PRO A 586 4.23 -27.84 -27.87
N ALA A 587 3.59 -28.81 -28.53
CA ALA A 587 2.43 -29.55 -28.06
C ALA A 587 2.82 -30.55 -26.95
N PRO A 588 1.87 -30.99 -26.09
CA PRO A 588 2.17 -31.87 -24.97
C PRO A 588 2.19 -33.34 -25.41
N CYS A 589 3.26 -34.06 -25.08
CA CYS A 589 3.27 -35.52 -25.07
C CYS A 589 3.22 -36.01 -23.62
N GLY A 590 2.14 -36.71 -23.28
CA GLY A 590 2.08 -37.50 -22.06
C GLY A 590 2.78 -38.84 -22.26
N LEU A 591 3.43 -39.32 -21.20
CA LEU A 591 3.50 -40.74 -20.80
C LEU A 591 4.19 -40.82 -19.43
N ALA A 592 3.62 -41.64 -18.56
CA ALA A 592 4.15 -42.01 -17.27
C ALA A 592 5.12 -43.19 -17.41
N HIS A 593 6.26 -43.18 -16.72
CA HIS A 593 6.72 -44.20 -15.77
C HIS A 593 8.12 -43.84 -15.21
N GLU A 594 8.38 -44.48 -14.06
CA GLU A 594 9.48 -44.39 -13.10
C GLU A 594 10.93 -44.32 -13.66
N GLY A 595 11.82 -43.66 -12.91
CA GLY A 595 13.26 -43.91 -12.97
C GLY A 595 14.14 -42.67 -13.18
N VAL A 596 14.88 -42.32 -12.12
CA VAL A 596 16.15 -41.55 -12.05
C VAL A 596 16.63 -40.86 -13.35
N VAL A 597 16.61 -39.53 -13.38
CA VAL A 597 17.19 -38.73 -14.47
C VAL A 597 18.56 -38.17 -14.07
N HIS A 598 19.61 -38.71 -14.70
CA HIS A 598 20.87 -38.01 -14.91
C HIS A 598 20.72 -37.06 -16.11
N MET A 599 21.06 -35.78 -15.94
CA MET A 599 21.16 -34.84 -17.07
C MET A 599 22.48 -35.03 -17.82
N GLY A 600 22.42 -35.72 -18.96
CA GLY A 600 23.43 -35.64 -20.02
C GLY A 600 22.94 -34.70 -21.12
N ILE A 601 23.76 -33.70 -21.48
CA ILE A 601 23.48 -32.77 -22.59
C ILE A 601 23.80 -33.48 -23.91
N CYS A 602 22.87 -33.39 -24.86
CA CYS A 602 22.97 -33.93 -26.22
C CYS A 602 23.98 -33.15 -27.08
N GLU A 603 24.85 -33.88 -27.77
CA GLU A 603 26.02 -33.44 -28.54
C GLU A 603 25.71 -32.71 -29.86
N ALA A 604 24.44 -32.40 -30.15
CA ALA A 604 24.00 -31.81 -31.42
C ALA A 604 23.87 -30.27 -31.43
N CYS A 605 24.18 -29.58 -30.32
CA CYS A 605 24.17 -28.10 -30.26
C CYS A 605 25.56 -27.45 -30.23
N ALA A 606 26.64 -28.24 -30.31
CA ALA A 606 28.01 -27.73 -30.12
C ALA A 606 28.71 -27.24 -31.41
N GLU A 607 28.10 -27.33 -32.59
CA GLU A 607 28.83 -27.19 -33.85
C GLU A 607 28.51 -25.97 -34.73
N GLN A 608 27.91 -24.90 -34.18
CA GLN A 608 27.60 -23.69 -34.97
C GLN A 608 28.08 -22.33 -34.44
N HIS A 609 28.97 -22.30 -33.46
CA HIS A 609 29.62 -21.04 -33.04
C HIS A 609 31.14 -21.17 -32.86
N THR A 610 31.84 -21.50 -33.93
CA THR A 610 33.29 -21.32 -34.06
C THR A 610 33.60 -20.27 -35.13
N ARG A 611 33.65 -19.00 -34.73
CA ARG A 611 34.49 -17.93 -35.32
C ARG A 611 34.14 -16.59 -34.66
N LYS A 612 34.84 -16.27 -33.57
CA LYS A 612 35.36 -14.93 -33.23
C LYS A 612 36.25 -15.08 -31.99
N ARG A 613 37.54 -14.85 -32.18
CA ARG A 613 38.56 -14.82 -31.12
C ARG A 613 38.23 -13.65 -30.19
N TYR A 614 38.04 -13.93 -28.91
CA TYR A 614 38.25 -12.97 -27.84
C TYR A 614 39.19 -13.61 -26.82
N ASP A 615 40.33 -12.95 -26.60
CA ASP A 615 41.31 -13.27 -25.59
C ASP A 615 40.65 -13.31 -24.20
N ARG A 616 40.72 -14.46 -23.54
CA ARG A 616 40.37 -14.61 -22.13
C ARG A 616 41.65 -14.64 -21.31
N THR A 617 42.06 -13.46 -20.83
CA THR A 617 42.95 -13.36 -19.66
C THR A 617 42.20 -12.65 -18.54
N CYS A 618 42.15 -13.27 -17.36
CA CYS A 618 41.66 -12.63 -16.14
C CYS A 618 42.63 -11.49 -15.77
N PRO A 619 42.17 -10.23 -15.62
CA PRO A 619 43.06 -9.08 -15.43
C PRO A 619 43.77 -9.07 -14.07
N TRP A 620 43.48 -10.00 -13.15
CA TRP A 620 43.99 -9.96 -11.78
C TRP A 620 44.91 -11.11 -11.36
N CYS A 621 45.07 -12.20 -12.13
CA CYS A 621 45.93 -13.31 -11.66
C CYS A 621 46.82 -14.02 -12.69
N ARG A 622 46.77 -13.68 -14.00
CA ARG A 622 47.69 -14.17 -15.07
C ARG A 622 48.27 -15.61 -14.87
N THR A 623 47.46 -16.57 -14.46
CA THR A 623 47.84 -17.98 -14.35
C THR A 623 46.81 -18.86 -15.05
N PRO A 624 47.23 -19.85 -15.88
CA PRO A 624 46.31 -20.77 -16.52
C PRO A 624 45.80 -21.81 -15.51
N ALA A 625 44.48 -21.96 -15.40
CA ALA A 625 43.87 -22.99 -14.58
C ALA A 625 43.95 -24.35 -15.29
N GLU A 626 44.78 -25.26 -14.77
CA GLU A 626 44.73 -26.68 -15.11
C GLU A 626 43.50 -27.31 -14.43
N ALA A 627 42.50 -27.69 -15.22
CA ALA A 627 41.34 -28.40 -14.72
C ALA A 627 41.66 -29.89 -14.58
N THR A 628 41.87 -30.36 -13.34
CA THR A 628 41.89 -31.80 -13.01
C THR A 628 40.45 -32.28 -12.83
N VAL A 629 39.97 -33.14 -13.72
CA VAL A 629 38.68 -33.81 -13.59
C VAL A 629 38.85 -35.01 -12.66
N VAL A 630 38.35 -34.91 -11.44
CA VAL A 630 38.13 -36.08 -10.56
C VAL A 630 36.74 -36.63 -10.89
N ARG A 631 36.68 -37.84 -11.46
CA ARG A 631 35.44 -38.62 -11.60
C ARG A 631 35.07 -39.21 -10.24
N VAL A 632 33.85 -38.93 -9.79
CA VAL A 632 33.14 -39.71 -8.77
C VAL A 632 32.10 -40.57 -9.46
#